data_AF-A0A838HW57-F1
#
_entry.id   AF-A0A838HW57-F1
#
_cell.length_a   1.000
_cell.length_b   1.000
_cell.length_c   1.000
_cell.angle_alpha   90.00
_cell.angle_beta   90.00
_cell.angle_gamma   90.00
#
_symmetry.space_group_name_H-M   'P 1'
#
loop_
_entity.id
_entity.type
_entity.pdbx_description
1 polymer ?
#
loop_
_entity_poly.entity_id
_entity_poly.type
_entity_poly.pdbx_seq_one_letter_code
_entity_poly.pdbx_strand_id
1 'polypeptide(L)'
;MTERGSAAGMLWIAALVEGAGLLDDPGLLATARRAGDHYAGFVEDAFIYGAPEDVHLAPTSEDAYNALIAYVALHEADGDGRWLRLGQRAADWMMTFRWTYNVAFDPRTLLGRYDFRSRGADQASPSNQHLHAYGLICLGELARLWRLTGDDHYVQRARDNLDCFLQLIARVDGDFNAGRGMVTERYYQTNCFQPKGSVLTLSHAWCVGVTLHGCLVAMDDPEAFPPHHADVQAGDG
;
A
#
# COMPACT_ATOMS: atom_id res chain seq x y z
N MET A 1 -27.27 -9.58 13.22
CA MET A 1 -25.93 -9.44 12.60
C MET A 1 -25.12 -10.61 13.11
N THR A 2 -24.87 -11.61 12.28
CA THR A 2 -23.98 -12.73 12.64
C THR A 2 -22.59 -12.14 12.84
N GLU A 3 -21.96 -12.42 13.98
CA GLU A 3 -20.61 -11.95 14.27
C GLU A 3 -19.66 -12.59 13.25
N ARG A 4 -19.32 -11.83 12.20
CA ARG A 4 -18.22 -12.20 11.31
C ARG A 4 -16.97 -12.06 12.18
N GLY A 5 -16.07 -13.05 12.14
CA GLY A 5 -14.80 -13.00 12.88
C GLY A 5 -13.89 -11.87 12.39
N SER A 6 -12.59 -12.07 12.42
CA SER A 6 -11.63 -11.14 11.82
C SER A 6 -11.39 -11.44 10.34
N ALA A 7 -11.04 -10.42 9.56
CA ALA A 7 -10.61 -10.55 8.18
C ALA A 7 -9.08 -10.80 8.02
N ALA A 8 -8.34 -10.92 9.13
CA ALA A 8 -6.87 -11.09 9.13
C ALA A 8 -6.39 -12.24 8.23
N GLY A 9 -7.14 -13.34 8.19
CA GLY A 9 -6.80 -14.52 7.38
C GLY A 9 -6.86 -14.29 5.87
N MET A 10 -7.45 -13.17 5.42
CA MET A 10 -7.57 -12.84 3.99
C MET A 10 -6.22 -12.70 3.29
N LEU A 11 -5.18 -12.25 4.00
CA LEU A 11 -3.81 -12.14 3.48
C LEU A 11 -3.27 -13.47 2.91
N TRP A 12 -3.71 -14.62 3.46
CA TRP A 12 -3.22 -15.93 3.02
C TRP A 12 -3.78 -16.39 1.68
N ILE A 13 -4.83 -15.74 1.16
CA ILE A 13 -5.46 -16.14 -0.11
C ILE A 13 -4.45 -16.09 -1.25
N ALA A 14 -3.68 -15.01 -1.39
CA ALA A 14 -2.71 -14.88 -2.48
C ALA A 14 -1.59 -15.94 -2.38
N ALA A 15 -1.13 -16.26 -1.16
CA ALA A 15 -0.16 -17.33 -0.95
C ALA A 15 -0.71 -18.71 -1.32
N LEU A 16 -2.00 -18.97 -1.05
CA LEU A 16 -2.66 -20.22 -1.45
C LEU A 16 -2.83 -20.29 -2.98
N VAL A 17 -3.15 -19.18 -3.64
CA VAL A 17 -3.22 -19.10 -5.10
C VAL A 17 -1.86 -19.38 -5.73
N GLU A 18 -0.82 -18.69 -5.29
CA GLU A 18 0.56 -18.88 -5.76
C GLU A 18 1.03 -20.32 -5.52
N GLY A 19 0.81 -20.84 -4.30
CA GLY A 19 1.15 -22.20 -3.92
C GLY A 19 0.46 -23.26 -4.79
N ALA A 20 -0.79 -23.02 -5.20
CA ALA A 20 -1.49 -23.92 -6.11
C ALA A 20 -0.78 -24.06 -7.46
N GLY A 21 -0.26 -22.95 -8.00
CA GLY A 21 0.50 -22.95 -9.25
C GLY A 21 1.89 -23.58 -9.10
N LEU A 22 2.62 -23.23 -8.04
CA LEU A 22 3.98 -23.72 -7.81
C LEU A 22 4.03 -25.22 -7.49
N LEU A 23 3.01 -25.74 -6.81
CA LEU A 23 2.95 -27.13 -6.35
C LEU A 23 2.05 -28.03 -7.21
N ASP A 24 1.41 -27.46 -8.24
CA ASP A 24 0.40 -28.14 -9.07
C ASP A 24 -0.71 -28.79 -8.21
N ASP A 25 -1.14 -28.07 -7.15
CA ASP A 25 -2.13 -28.55 -6.18
C ASP A 25 -3.46 -27.80 -6.33
N PRO A 26 -4.45 -28.35 -7.04
CA PRO A 26 -5.76 -27.72 -7.19
C PRO A 26 -6.54 -27.59 -5.87
N GLY A 27 -6.16 -28.35 -4.83
CA GLY A 27 -6.74 -28.27 -3.49
C GLY A 27 -6.42 -26.95 -2.79
N LEU A 28 -5.24 -26.37 -3.04
CA LEU A 28 -4.87 -25.05 -2.54
C LEU A 28 -5.72 -23.96 -3.16
N LEU A 29 -5.93 -24.01 -4.49
CA LEU A 29 -6.78 -23.04 -5.18
C LEU A 29 -8.26 -23.19 -4.78
N ALA A 30 -8.76 -24.41 -4.57
CA ALA A 30 -10.10 -24.63 -4.01
C ALA A 30 -10.24 -24.04 -2.59
N THR A 31 -9.19 -24.14 -1.78
CA THR A 31 -9.14 -23.53 -0.44
C THR A 31 -9.11 -22.02 -0.51
N ALA A 32 -8.32 -21.44 -1.42
CA ALA A 32 -8.26 -20.00 -1.66
C ALA A 32 -9.63 -19.44 -2.05
N ARG A 33 -10.38 -20.11 -2.94
CA ARG A 33 -11.74 -19.70 -3.33
C ARG A 33 -12.71 -19.71 -2.16
N ARG A 34 -12.69 -20.79 -1.36
CA ARG A 34 -13.53 -20.88 -0.14
C ARG A 34 -13.21 -19.77 0.85
N ALA A 35 -11.94 -19.41 1.00
CA ALA A 35 -11.53 -18.28 1.82
C ALA A 35 -12.02 -16.94 1.20
N GLY A 36 -11.84 -16.74 -0.11
CA GLY A 36 -12.35 -15.56 -0.83
C GLY A 36 -13.86 -15.36 -0.67
N ASP A 37 -14.62 -16.45 -0.76
CA ASP A 37 -16.07 -16.46 -0.50
C ASP A 37 -16.41 -16.09 0.94
N HIS A 38 -15.70 -16.67 1.91
CA HIS A 38 -15.92 -16.40 3.32
C HIS A 38 -15.70 -14.91 3.66
N TYR A 39 -14.64 -14.32 3.11
CA TYR A 39 -14.25 -12.93 3.40
C TYR A 39 -14.96 -11.88 2.53
N ALA A 40 -15.63 -12.28 1.44
CA ALA A 40 -16.25 -11.35 0.49
C ALA A 40 -17.17 -10.32 1.16
N GLY A 41 -17.93 -10.77 2.15
CA GLY A 41 -18.86 -9.90 2.87
C GLY A 41 -18.20 -8.75 3.64
N PHE A 42 -16.95 -8.89 4.10
CA PHE A 42 -16.24 -7.76 4.73
C PHE A 42 -16.00 -6.62 3.74
N VAL A 43 -15.62 -6.97 2.50
CA VAL A 43 -15.44 -6.00 1.41
C VAL A 43 -16.78 -5.46 0.93
N GLU A 44 -17.79 -6.32 0.82
CA GLU A 44 -19.13 -5.92 0.37
C GLU A 44 -19.84 -4.99 1.36
N ASP A 45 -19.57 -5.16 2.65
CA ASP A 45 -20.09 -4.30 3.72
C ASP A 45 -19.20 -3.07 3.95
N ALA A 46 -18.07 -2.94 3.24
CA ALA A 46 -17.05 -1.90 3.42
C ALA A 46 -16.57 -1.76 4.88
N PHE A 47 -16.51 -2.89 5.59
CA PHE A 47 -16.13 -2.98 6.99
C PHE A 47 -15.13 -4.12 7.15
N ILE A 48 -13.89 -3.87 6.73
CA ILE A 48 -12.78 -4.82 6.75
C ILE A 48 -11.90 -4.48 7.96
N TYR A 49 -11.63 -5.45 8.83
CA TYR A 49 -10.78 -5.28 10.00
C TYR A 49 -10.06 -6.59 10.34
N GLY A 50 -8.92 -6.50 11.00
CA GLY A 50 -8.07 -7.64 11.33
C GLY A 50 -6.60 -7.45 10.92
N ALA A 51 -6.29 -6.40 10.18
CA ALA A 51 -4.92 -5.96 9.95
C ALA A 51 -4.55 -4.75 10.83
N PRO A 52 -3.25 -4.55 11.13
CA PRO A 52 -2.24 -5.60 11.21
C PRO A 52 -2.57 -6.62 12.32
N GLU A 53 -2.01 -7.83 12.25
CA GLU A 53 -1.89 -8.76 13.39
C GLU A 53 -3.19 -9.09 14.17
N ASP A 54 -4.32 -9.24 13.48
CA ASP A 54 -5.62 -9.54 14.08
C ASP A 54 -6.12 -8.45 15.06
N VAL A 55 -5.77 -7.19 14.78
CA VAL A 55 -6.30 -6.05 15.51
C VAL A 55 -7.81 -5.98 15.31
N HIS A 56 -8.52 -6.10 16.43
CA HIS A 56 -9.97 -6.00 16.51
C HIS A 56 -10.41 -4.53 16.56
N LEU A 57 -11.69 -4.27 16.22
CA LEU A 57 -12.45 -3.03 16.49
C LEU A 57 -12.33 -1.88 15.49
N ALA A 58 -11.28 -1.79 14.66
CA ALA A 58 -11.13 -0.67 13.74
C ALA A 58 -10.52 -1.08 12.40
N PRO A 59 -11.14 -0.68 11.28
CA PRO A 59 -10.52 -0.82 9.96
C PRO A 59 -9.21 -0.05 9.82
N THR A 60 -8.29 -0.63 9.06
CA THR A 60 -6.99 -0.03 8.72
C THR A 60 -6.80 -0.01 7.21
N SER A 61 -5.88 0.83 6.74
CA SER A 61 -5.49 0.79 5.32
C SER A 61 -4.92 -0.57 4.90
N GLU A 62 -4.31 -1.30 5.82
CA GLU A 62 -3.73 -2.64 5.59
C GLU A 62 -4.77 -3.71 5.28
N ASP A 63 -5.97 -3.59 5.84
CA ASP A 63 -7.09 -4.46 5.52
C ASP A 63 -7.46 -4.37 4.04
N ALA A 64 -7.35 -3.16 3.47
CA ALA A 64 -7.63 -2.90 2.07
C ALA A 64 -6.60 -3.54 1.15
N TYR A 65 -5.31 -3.42 1.50
CA TYR A 65 -4.21 -3.99 0.71
C TYR A 65 -4.35 -5.51 0.65
N ASN A 66 -4.62 -6.14 1.80
CA ASN A 66 -4.82 -7.59 1.90
C ASN A 66 -5.99 -8.05 1.01
N ALA A 67 -7.10 -7.31 1.03
CA ALA A 67 -8.24 -7.61 0.18
C ALA A 67 -7.93 -7.41 -1.31
N LEU A 68 -7.28 -6.32 -1.68
CA LEU A 68 -6.88 -6.04 -3.06
C LEU A 68 -5.97 -7.17 -3.60
N ILE A 69 -4.92 -7.52 -2.87
CA ILE A 69 -3.98 -8.59 -3.23
C ILE A 69 -4.70 -9.93 -3.36
N ALA A 70 -5.55 -10.29 -2.39
CA ALA A 70 -6.29 -11.54 -2.39
C ALA A 70 -7.22 -11.68 -3.61
N TYR A 71 -8.02 -10.64 -3.89
CA TYR A 71 -9.05 -10.72 -4.91
C TYR A 71 -8.51 -10.53 -6.34
N VAL A 72 -7.43 -9.77 -6.52
CA VAL A 72 -6.71 -9.75 -7.80
C VAL A 72 -6.09 -11.12 -8.08
N ALA A 73 -5.41 -11.73 -7.10
CA ALA A 73 -4.82 -13.07 -7.28
C ALA A 73 -5.87 -14.14 -7.63
N LEU A 74 -7.02 -14.14 -6.96
CA LEU A 74 -8.12 -15.06 -7.30
C LEU A 74 -8.65 -14.83 -8.72
N HIS A 75 -8.83 -13.57 -9.13
CA HIS A 75 -9.28 -13.24 -10.48
C HIS A 75 -8.30 -13.74 -11.54
N GLU A 76 -7.00 -13.52 -11.37
CA GLU A 76 -5.99 -13.96 -12.32
C GLU A 76 -5.91 -15.48 -12.42
N ALA A 77 -6.18 -16.20 -11.32
CA ALA A 77 -6.10 -17.66 -11.27
C ALA A 77 -7.26 -18.37 -11.99
N ASP A 78 -8.45 -17.77 -12.05
CA ASP A 78 -9.64 -18.46 -12.60
C ASP A 78 -10.51 -17.63 -13.56
N GLY A 79 -10.24 -16.34 -13.71
CA GLY A 79 -10.96 -15.43 -14.60
C GLY A 79 -12.37 -15.03 -14.11
N ASP A 80 -12.78 -15.40 -12.89
CA ASP A 80 -14.11 -15.03 -12.39
C ASP A 80 -14.18 -13.52 -12.12
N GLY A 81 -15.05 -12.84 -12.87
CA GLY A 81 -15.25 -11.40 -12.75
C GLY A 81 -15.82 -10.96 -11.39
N ARG A 82 -16.34 -11.86 -10.55
CA ARG A 82 -16.71 -11.53 -9.16
C ARG A 82 -15.49 -11.14 -8.33
N TRP A 83 -14.38 -11.84 -8.47
CA TRP A 83 -13.14 -11.51 -7.77
C TRP A 83 -12.63 -10.15 -8.20
N LEU A 84 -12.66 -9.84 -9.51
CA LEU A 84 -12.31 -8.51 -10.01
C LEU A 84 -13.15 -7.40 -9.36
N ARG A 85 -14.48 -7.58 -9.26
CA ARG A 85 -15.35 -6.60 -8.60
C ARG A 85 -15.00 -6.41 -7.12
N LEU A 86 -14.65 -7.48 -6.41
CA LEU A 86 -14.20 -7.39 -5.01
C LEU A 86 -12.85 -6.67 -4.90
N GLY A 87 -11.91 -6.95 -5.81
CA GLY A 87 -10.63 -6.25 -5.91
C GLY A 87 -10.79 -4.76 -6.17
N GLN A 88 -11.66 -4.36 -7.10
CA GLN A 88 -12.00 -2.95 -7.35
C GLN A 88 -12.57 -2.27 -6.10
N ARG A 89 -13.54 -2.92 -5.43
CA ARG A 89 -14.11 -2.38 -4.18
C ARG A 89 -13.08 -2.25 -3.07
N ALA A 90 -12.16 -3.20 -2.94
CA ALA A 90 -11.06 -3.13 -2.00
C ALA A 90 -10.11 -1.97 -2.31
N ALA A 91 -9.76 -1.76 -3.59
CA ALA A 91 -8.96 -0.62 -4.03
C ALA A 91 -9.67 0.71 -3.78
N ASP A 92 -10.96 0.83 -4.09
CA ASP A 92 -11.72 2.06 -3.85
C ASP A 92 -11.80 2.38 -2.35
N TRP A 93 -11.98 1.36 -1.52
CA TRP A 93 -11.95 1.50 -0.06
C TRP A 93 -10.56 1.89 0.45
N MET A 94 -9.49 1.29 -0.09
CA MET A 94 -8.09 1.68 0.17
C MET A 94 -7.87 3.16 -0.12
N MET A 95 -8.39 3.68 -1.25
CA MET A 95 -8.22 5.08 -1.64
C MET A 95 -8.82 6.07 -0.62
N THR A 96 -9.73 5.62 0.26
CA THR A 96 -10.24 6.48 1.35
C THR A 96 -9.19 6.80 2.41
N PHE A 97 -8.14 5.99 2.51
CA PHE A 97 -6.97 6.23 3.37
C PHE A 97 -5.86 7.01 2.66
N ARG A 98 -5.85 7.01 1.32
CA ARG A 98 -4.80 7.64 0.52
C ARG A 98 -5.01 9.14 0.36
N TRP A 99 -3.98 9.91 0.69
CA TRP A 99 -4.02 11.37 0.60
C TRP A 99 -3.94 11.84 -0.85
N THR A 100 -4.90 12.63 -1.29
CA THR A 100 -4.96 13.20 -2.65
C THR A 100 -4.36 14.60 -2.73
N TYR A 101 -3.80 15.11 -1.63
CA TYR A 101 -3.20 16.44 -1.53
C TYR A 101 -2.01 16.45 -0.56
N ASN A 102 -1.16 17.47 -0.72
CA ASN A 102 -0.02 17.70 0.16
C ASN A 102 -0.45 18.44 1.43
N VAL A 103 -0.04 17.94 2.59
CA VAL A 103 -0.20 18.60 3.87
C VAL A 103 0.87 19.68 4.02
N ALA A 104 0.48 20.85 4.51
CA ALA A 104 1.43 21.91 4.85
C ALA A 104 2.17 21.58 6.16
N PHE A 105 3.50 21.66 6.12
CA PHE A 105 4.39 21.51 7.27
C PHE A 105 5.10 22.82 7.58
N ASP A 106 5.36 23.11 8.86
CA ASP A 106 6.16 24.28 9.23
C ASP A 106 7.61 24.07 8.74
N PRO A 107 8.24 25.05 8.06
CA PRO A 107 9.58 24.91 7.49
C PRO A 107 10.69 24.59 8.51
N ARG A 108 10.42 24.73 9.81
CA ARG A 108 11.38 24.42 10.88
C ARG A 108 11.35 22.94 11.28
N THR A 109 10.28 22.22 10.96
CA THR A 109 10.11 20.78 11.22
C THR A 109 10.92 19.94 10.23
N LEU A 110 11.13 18.66 10.52
CA LEU A 110 11.91 17.77 9.64
C LEU A 110 11.23 17.66 8.26
N LEU A 111 9.97 17.25 8.20
CA LEU A 111 9.24 17.11 6.94
C LEU A 111 9.11 18.46 6.19
N GLY A 112 9.00 19.57 6.92
CA GLY A 112 9.00 20.91 6.32
C GLY A 112 10.34 21.29 5.67
N ARG A 113 11.48 20.96 6.30
CA ARG A 113 12.82 21.24 5.74
C ARG A 113 13.13 20.42 4.49
N TYR A 114 12.60 19.21 4.41
CA TYR A 114 12.75 18.33 3.25
C TYR A 114 11.67 18.56 2.17
N ASP A 115 10.77 19.55 2.36
CA ASP A 115 9.65 19.83 1.46
C ASP A 115 8.84 18.57 1.11
N PHE A 116 8.63 17.71 2.12
CA PHE A 116 7.98 16.41 1.92
C PHE A 116 6.56 16.57 1.36
N ARG A 117 6.32 15.97 0.19
CA ARG A 117 5.04 15.97 -0.52
C ARG A 117 4.26 14.71 -0.14
N SER A 118 3.28 14.89 0.76
CA SER A 118 2.48 13.80 1.32
C SER A 118 1.39 13.23 0.41
N ARG A 119 1.15 13.82 -0.77
CA ARG A 119 0.19 13.28 -1.74
C ARG A 119 0.64 11.88 -2.14
N GLY A 120 -0.28 10.92 -2.08
CA GLY A 120 -0.01 9.52 -2.33
C GLY A 120 0.27 8.72 -1.06
N ALA A 121 0.57 9.36 0.07
CA ALA A 121 0.74 8.65 1.33
C ALA A 121 -0.58 8.08 1.86
N ASP A 122 -0.51 6.93 2.52
CA ASP A 122 -1.68 6.32 3.16
C ASP A 122 -1.75 6.68 4.64
N GLN A 123 -2.95 6.91 5.15
CA GLN A 123 -3.22 6.95 6.58
C GLN A 123 -3.24 5.52 7.13
N ALA A 124 -2.43 5.19 8.14
CA ALA A 124 -2.37 3.83 8.66
C ALA A 124 -3.73 3.33 9.19
N SER A 125 -4.29 4.00 10.20
CA SER A 125 -5.65 3.75 10.68
C SER A 125 -6.19 4.91 11.53
N PRO A 126 -7.50 4.90 11.89
CA PRO A 126 -8.07 5.84 12.85
C PRO A 126 -7.39 5.79 14.22
N SER A 127 -6.98 4.60 14.66
CA SER A 127 -6.38 4.35 15.99
C SER A 127 -4.86 4.52 16.02
N ASN A 128 -4.18 4.43 14.88
CA ASN A 128 -2.73 4.59 14.74
C ASN A 128 -2.42 5.70 13.73
N GLN A 129 -2.63 6.94 14.13
CA GLN A 129 -2.57 8.11 13.25
C GLN A 129 -1.15 8.48 12.81
N HIS A 130 -0.74 8.02 11.62
CA HIS A 130 0.42 8.52 10.88
C HIS A 130 0.28 8.19 9.40
N LEU A 131 1.09 8.84 8.56
CA LEU A 131 1.26 8.44 7.17
C LEU A 131 2.34 7.35 7.06
N HIS A 132 2.14 6.36 6.17
CA HIS A 132 3.05 5.22 6.03
C HIS A 132 3.14 4.65 4.62
N ALA A 133 4.24 3.94 4.35
CA ALA A 133 4.62 3.42 3.03
C ALA A 133 4.07 2.02 2.71
N TYR A 134 3.26 1.42 3.58
CA TYR A 134 2.89 0.01 3.43
C TYR A 134 2.06 -0.24 2.17
N GLY A 135 1.29 0.75 1.69
CA GLY A 135 0.53 0.64 0.44
C GLY A 135 1.38 0.39 -0.82
N LEU A 136 2.71 0.53 -0.75
CA LEU A 136 3.62 0.09 -1.81
C LEU A 136 3.53 -1.42 -2.08
N ILE A 137 3.09 -2.21 -1.09
CA ILE A 137 2.94 -3.67 -1.20
C ILE A 137 1.95 -4.10 -2.28
N CYS A 138 1.00 -3.23 -2.65
CA CYS A 138 -0.03 -3.54 -3.64
C CYS A 138 0.06 -2.67 -4.91
N LEU A 139 1.24 -2.15 -5.24
CA LEU A 139 1.46 -1.33 -6.44
C LEU A 139 1.18 -2.12 -7.73
N GLY A 140 1.63 -3.38 -7.79
CA GLY A 140 1.43 -4.23 -8.97
C GLY A 140 -0.05 -4.54 -9.18
N GLU A 141 -0.79 -4.75 -8.11
CA GLU A 141 -2.22 -5.00 -8.12
C GLU A 141 -3.02 -3.79 -8.63
N LEU A 142 -2.62 -2.57 -8.25
CA LEU A 142 -3.22 -1.35 -8.81
C LEU A 142 -2.95 -1.20 -10.31
N ALA A 143 -1.75 -1.55 -10.78
CA ALA A 143 -1.43 -1.57 -12.20
C ALA A 143 -2.21 -2.65 -12.96
N ARG A 144 -2.41 -3.83 -12.37
CA ARG A 144 -3.29 -4.89 -12.92
C ARG A 144 -4.73 -4.42 -12.99
N LEU A 145 -5.27 -3.81 -11.93
CA LEU A 145 -6.64 -3.26 -11.94
C LEU A 145 -6.81 -2.21 -13.04
N TRP A 146 -5.85 -1.31 -13.20
CA TRP A 146 -5.85 -0.35 -14.32
C TRP A 146 -6.02 -1.06 -15.67
N ARG A 147 -5.22 -2.10 -15.96
CA ARG A 147 -5.35 -2.86 -17.22
C ARG A 147 -6.67 -3.62 -17.35
N LEU A 148 -7.13 -4.24 -16.27
CA LEU A 148 -8.35 -5.06 -16.25
C LEU A 148 -9.63 -4.22 -16.39
N THR A 149 -9.59 -2.96 -15.96
CA THR A 149 -10.78 -2.09 -15.87
C THR A 149 -10.74 -0.91 -16.84
N GLY A 150 -9.56 -0.51 -17.30
CA GLY A 150 -9.34 0.72 -18.07
C GLY A 150 -9.41 2.01 -17.24
N ASP A 151 -9.47 1.93 -15.90
CA ASP A 151 -9.54 3.12 -15.05
C ASP A 151 -8.13 3.62 -14.66
N ASP A 152 -7.71 4.71 -15.31
CA ASP A 152 -6.42 5.37 -15.07
C ASP A 152 -6.26 5.87 -13.62
N HIS A 153 -7.35 5.99 -12.85
CA HIS A 153 -7.26 6.42 -11.46
C HIS A 153 -6.34 5.51 -10.64
N TYR A 154 -6.42 4.18 -10.83
CA TYR A 154 -5.61 3.23 -10.06
C TYR A 154 -4.11 3.41 -10.28
N VAL A 155 -3.68 3.49 -11.55
CA VAL A 155 -2.25 3.66 -11.86
C VAL A 155 -1.74 5.05 -11.47
N GLN A 156 -2.57 6.10 -11.60
CA GLN A 156 -2.19 7.44 -11.14
C GLN A 156 -1.97 7.48 -9.62
N ARG A 157 -2.86 6.85 -8.84
CA ARG A 157 -2.71 6.77 -7.37
C ARG A 157 -1.57 5.84 -6.94
N ALA A 158 -1.24 4.83 -7.74
CA ALA A 158 -0.06 4.00 -7.54
C ALA A 158 1.22 4.82 -7.72
N ARG A 159 1.32 5.60 -8.80
CA ARG A 159 2.45 6.52 -9.05
C ARG A 159 2.61 7.55 -7.94
N ASP A 160 1.52 8.19 -7.51
CA ASP A 160 1.55 9.14 -6.39
C ASP A 160 2.13 8.50 -5.11
N ASN A 161 1.76 7.24 -4.80
CA ASN A 161 2.25 6.52 -3.62
C ASN A 161 3.75 6.19 -3.73
N LEU A 162 4.20 5.73 -4.90
CA LEU A 162 5.62 5.49 -5.16
C LEU A 162 6.43 6.79 -5.02
N ASP A 163 6.01 7.85 -5.71
CA ASP A 163 6.66 9.16 -5.66
C ASP A 163 6.71 9.75 -4.25
N CYS A 164 5.66 9.51 -3.44
CA CYS A 164 5.61 9.93 -2.05
C CYS A 164 6.78 9.37 -1.24
N PHE A 165 7.01 8.05 -1.32
CA PHE A 165 7.92 7.36 -0.40
C PHE A 165 9.35 7.22 -0.91
N LEU A 166 9.62 7.61 -2.16
CA LEU A 166 10.99 7.78 -2.66
C LEU A 166 11.64 9.09 -2.20
N GLN A 167 10.89 10.04 -1.63
CA GLN A 167 11.40 11.35 -1.21
C GLN A 167 12.30 11.31 0.04
N LEU A 168 12.09 10.35 0.95
CA LEU A 168 12.72 10.36 2.28
C LEU A 168 13.39 9.02 2.63
N ILE A 169 14.40 8.67 1.84
CA ILE A 169 15.32 7.55 2.10
C ILE A 169 16.68 8.14 2.47
N ALA A 170 17.27 7.71 3.58
CA ALA A 170 18.57 8.23 4.02
C ALA A 170 19.65 7.91 2.98
N ARG A 171 20.24 8.94 2.36
CA ARG A 171 21.18 8.76 1.23
C ARG A 171 22.61 8.48 1.69
N VAL A 172 22.97 9.02 2.86
CA VAL A 172 24.29 8.91 3.49
C VAL A 172 24.12 8.73 5.00
N ASP A 173 25.15 8.25 5.69
CA ASP A 173 25.13 8.18 7.16
C ASP A 173 25.05 9.58 7.76
N GLY A 174 24.14 9.75 8.72
CA GLY A 174 23.84 11.04 9.35
C GLY A 174 22.75 11.85 8.64
N ASP A 175 22.25 11.40 7.48
CA ASP A 175 21.12 12.04 6.79
C ASP A 175 19.90 12.05 7.71
N PHE A 176 19.41 13.25 8.06
CA PHE A 176 18.39 13.48 9.10
C PHE A 176 18.55 12.64 10.39
N ASN A 177 19.80 12.39 10.81
CA ASN A 177 20.18 11.54 11.95
C ASN A 177 19.79 10.05 11.79
N ALA A 178 19.87 9.52 10.57
CA ALA A 178 19.67 8.13 10.23
C ALA A 178 20.93 7.51 9.57
N GLY A 179 21.02 6.18 9.57
CA GLY A 179 22.01 5.44 8.79
C GLY A 179 21.60 5.35 7.33
N ARG A 180 22.57 5.19 6.42
CA ARG A 180 22.31 5.06 4.98
C ARG A 180 21.30 3.93 4.70
N GLY A 181 20.32 4.23 3.85
CA GLY A 181 19.27 3.30 3.43
C GLY A 181 18.12 3.14 4.43
N MET A 182 18.19 3.79 5.60
CA MET A 182 17.09 3.73 6.57
C MET A 182 15.84 4.44 6.02
N VAL A 183 14.69 3.81 6.29
CA VAL A 183 13.35 4.29 5.94
C VAL A 183 12.47 4.17 7.18
N THR A 184 11.80 5.27 7.52
CA THR A 184 10.88 5.31 8.67
C THR A 184 9.50 4.76 8.32
N GLU A 185 8.81 4.21 9.32
CA GLU A 185 7.40 3.83 9.22
C GLU A 185 6.49 5.07 9.26
N ARG A 186 6.77 6.04 10.14
CA ARG A 186 5.79 7.05 10.51
C ARG A 186 6.21 8.44 10.10
N TYR A 187 5.34 9.08 9.32
CA TYR A 187 5.43 10.48 8.94
C TYR A 187 4.24 11.22 9.56
N TYR A 188 4.50 12.14 10.48
CA TYR A 188 3.43 12.74 11.30
C TYR A 188 2.83 13.97 10.61
N GLN A 189 1.67 13.79 9.98
CA GLN A 189 0.88 14.82 9.32
C GLN A 189 -0.05 15.61 10.25
N THR A 190 -0.26 15.11 11.47
CA THR A 190 -1.00 15.77 12.56
C THR A 190 -0.15 15.81 13.84
N ASN A 191 -0.68 16.43 14.90
CA ASN A 191 -0.06 16.43 16.23
C ASN A 191 -0.48 15.21 17.09
N CYS A 192 -1.06 14.18 16.47
CA CYS A 192 -1.44 12.95 17.18
C CYS A 192 -0.18 12.10 17.44
N PHE A 193 0.01 11.64 18.68
CA PHE A 193 1.16 10.86 19.18
C PHE A 193 2.55 11.54 19.14
N GLN A 194 2.84 12.39 18.15
CA GLN A 194 4.09 13.13 18.00
C GLN A 194 3.85 14.51 17.36
N PRO A 195 4.81 15.46 17.42
CA PRO A 195 4.68 16.76 16.76
C PRO A 195 4.52 16.63 15.24
N LYS A 196 3.58 17.38 14.66
CA LYS A 196 3.39 17.47 13.20
C LYS A 196 4.69 17.89 12.51
N GLY A 197 5.01 17.23 11.40
CA GLY A 197 6.22 17.48 10.62
C GLY A 197 7.44 16.74 11.15
N SER A 198 7.29 15.88 12.16
CA SER A 198 8.33 14.94 12.58
C SER A 198 8.15 13.58 11.89
N VAL A 199 9.13 12.69 12.09
CA VAL A 199 9.06 11.28 11.72
C VAL A 199 9.41 10.41 12.92
N LEU A 200 9.00 9.14 12.90
CA LEU A 200 9.52 8.19 13.88
C LEU A 200 11.01 7.96 13.60
N THR A 201 11.85 8.15 14.62
CA THR A 201 13.31 7.94 14.52
C THR A 201 13.67 6.46 14.69
N LEU A 202 13.00 5.59 13.94
CA LEU A 202 13.22 4.15 13.91
C LEU A 202 13.06 3.67 12.47
N SER A 203 14.02 2.89 12.00
CA SER A 203 13.94 2.22 10.70
C SER A 203 13.36 0.82 10.90
N HIS A 204 12.29 0.49 10.18
CA HIS A 204 11.75 -0.86 10.16
C HIS A 204 12.19 -1.58 8.90
N ALA A 205 12.59 -2.85 9.03
CA ALA A 205 13.04 -3.67 7.90
C ALA A 205 11.94 -3.83 6.84
N TRP A 206 10.68 -3.92 7.25
CA TRP A 206 9.55 -4.01 6.32
C TRP A 206 9.37 -2.72 5.51
N CYS A 207 9.64 -1.53 6.06
CA CYS A 207 9.54 -0.26 5.32
C CYS A 207 10.54 -0.25 4.16
N VAL A 208 11.76 -0.70 4.42
CA VAL A 208 12.78 -0.88 3.39
C VAL A 208 12.32 -1.92 2.36
N GLY A 209 11.76 -3.05 2.83
CA GLY A 209 11.24 -4.12 1.98
C GLY A 209 10.15 -3.66 1.01
N VAL A 210 9.09 -2.98 1.50
CA VAL A 210 8.00 -2.50 0.63
C VAL A 210 8.46 -1.37 -0.30
N THR A 211 9.43 -0.56 0.12
CA THR A 211 10.04 0.46 -0.76
C THR A 211 10.80 -0.19 -1.91
N LEU A 212 11.64 -1.18 -1.61
CA LEU A 212 12.36 -1.95 -2.64
C LEU A 212 11.39 -2.71 -3.54
N HIS A 213 10.35 -3.33 -2.98
CA HIS A 213 9.31 -3.99 -3.75
C HIS A 213 8.63 -3.03 -4.73
N GLY A 214 8.23 -1.84 -4.28
CA GLY A 214 7.63 -0.83 -5.15
C GLY A 214 8.55 -0.39 -6.28
N CYS A 215 9.85 -0.21 -6.00
CA CYS A 215 10.85 0.06 -7.04
C CYS A 215 10.96 -1.08 -8.05
N LEU A 216 11.00 -2.34 -7.60
CA LEU A 216 11.08 -3.51 -8.47
C LEU A 216 9.85 -3.60 -9.38
N VAL A 217 8.65 -3.47 -8.81
CA VAL A 217 7.39 -3.42 -9.59
C VAL A 217 7.45 -2.32 -10.64
N ALA A 218 7.93 -1.12 -10.29
CA ALA A 218 8.04 -0.02 -11.22
C ALA A 218 9.05 -0.28 -12.36
N MET A 219 10.17 -0.93 -12.06
CA MET A 219 11.18 -1.28 -13.07
C MET A 219 10.70 -2.38 -14.02
N ASP A 220 9.92 -3.35 -13.51
CA ASP A 220 9.38 -4.46 -14.29
C ASP A 220 8.18 -4.04 -15.15
N ASP A 221 7.54 -2.91 -14.82
CA ASP A 221 6.36 -2.40 -15.51
C ASP A 221 6.50 -0.91 -15.90
N PRO A 222 7.34 -0.59 -16.92
CA PRO A 222 7.59 0.78 -17.35
C PRO A 222 6.39 1.44 -18.05
N GLU A 223 5.38 0.65 -18.46
CA GLU A 223 4.13 1.17 -19.00
C GLU A 223 3.28 1.77 -17.87
N ALA A 224 3.12 1.03 -16.77
CA ALA A 224 2.42 1.51 -15.60
C ALA A 224 3.26 2.52 -14.81
N PHE A 225 4.58 2.42 -14.80
CA PHE A 225 5.48 3.28 -14.03
C PHE A 225 6.61 3.78 -14.92
N PRO A 226 6.36 4.78 -15.78
CA PRO A 226 7.40 5.31 -16.65
C PRO A 226 8.56 5.82 -15.78
N PRO A 227 9.82 5.57 -16.19
CA PRO A 227 10.96 6.08 -15.45
C PRO A 227 10.84 7.60 -15.37
N HIS A 228 11.10 8.15 -14.19
CA HIS A 228 11.29 9.59 -14.05
C HIS A 228 12.44 9.98 -14.96
N HIS A 229 12.13 10.61 -16.09
CA HIS A 229 13.12 11.39 -16.81
C HIS A 229 13.54 12.49 -15.84
N ALA A 230 14.67 12.27 -15.16
CA ALA A 230 15.34 13.37 -14.52
C ALA A 230 15.56 14.39 -15.65
N ASP A 231 14.84 15.51 -15.61
CA ASP A 231 15.27 16.73 -16.26
C ASP A 231 16.61 17.11 -15.60
N VAL A 232 17.67 16.42 -16.03
CA VAL A 232 19.03 16.90 -15.94
C VAL A 232 19.15 17.96 -17.04
N GLN A 233 18.42 19.05 -16.87
CA GLN A 233 18.90 20.34 -17.33
C GLN A 233 20.10 20.64 -16.45
N ALA A 234 21.27 20.14 -16.88
CA ALA A 234 22.53 20.73 -16.49
C ALA A 234 22.39 22.22 -16.81
N GLY A 235 22.29 23.03 -15.76
CA GLY A 235 22.37 24.48 -15.89
C GLY A 235 23.77 24.82 -16.41
N ASP A 236 23.91 24.94 -17.72
CA ASP A 236 24.82 25.90 -18.31
C ASP A 236 24.20 27.29 -18.08
N GLY A 237 24.83 28.07 -17.19
CA GLY A 237 24.45 29.43 -16.84
C GLY A 237 25.23 29.98 -15.66
#